data_AF-A0A935A109-F1
#
_entry.id   AF-A0A935A109-F1
#
_cell.length_a   1.000
_cell.length_b   1.000
_cell.length_c   1.000
_cell.angle_alpha   90.00
_cell.angle_beta   90.00
_cell.angle_gamma   90.00
#
_symmetry.space_group_name_H-M   'P 1'
#
loop_
_entity.id
_entity.type
_entity.pdbx_description
1 polymer ?
#
loop_
_entity_poly.entity_id
_entity_poly.type
_entity_poly.pdbx_seq_one_letter_code
_entity_poly.pdbx_strand_id
1 'polypeptide(L)'
;MQIPLAIGLLAAVPAFSQEEIRTDFRQWTEIEALDSVDAPIKRFAFTARGVAGQEFEIPGSARLFCTLNQDYNVVLNYYPATDTWKFQIRLNPSAQFAAGGIATCLDLRPRTAGRSS
;
A
#
# COMPACT_ATOMS: atom_id res chain seq x y z
N MET A 1 -45.05 51.78 24.82
CA MET A 1 -44.69 50.36 24.94
C MET A 1 -44.40 49.87 23.52
N GLN A 2 -43.13 49.78 23.14
CA GLN A 2 -42.66 49.49 21.77
C GLN A 2 -41.70 48.31 21.86
N ILE A 3 -41.98 47.23 21.13
CA ILE A 3 -41.13 46.05 21.01
C ILE A 3 -40.47 46.15 19.63
N PRO A 4 -39.15 46.37 19.51
CA PRO A 4 -38.49 46.21 18.24
C PRO A 4 -38.16 44.74 18.01
N LEU A 5 -38.65 44.24 16.87
CA LEU A 5 -38.25 42.98 16.23
C LEU A 5 -36.72 42.91 16.11
N ALA A 6 -36.12 41.87 16.70
CA ALA A 6 -34.74 41.50 16.39
C ALA A 6 -34.73 40.71 15.06
N ILE A 7 -34.31 41.38 13.99
CA ILE A 7 -34.03 40.80 12.69
C ILE A 7 -32.74 39.97 12.81
N GLY A 8 -32.83 38.70 12.43
CA GLY A 8 -31.73 37.75 12.50
C GLY A 8 -30.56 38.09 11.57
N LEU A 9 -29.37 37.68 12.00
CA LEU A 9 -28.20 37.50 11.14
C LEU A 9 -27.75 36.04 11.31
N LEU A 10 -28.19 35.20 10.39
CA LEU A 10 -27.57 33.90 10.13
C LEU A 10 -26.19 34.20 9.54
N ALA A 11 -25.14 33.99 10.33
CA ALA A 11 -23.77 34.04 9.86
C ALA A 11 -23.59 32.94 8.79
N ALA A 12 -23.29 33.35 7.56
CA ALA A 12 -22.88 32.44 6.50
C ALA A 12 -21.55 31.80 6.92
N VAL A 13 -21.61 30.55 7.36
CA VAL A 13 -20.41 29.72 7.54
C VAL A 13 -19.84 29.50 6.14
N PRO A 14 -18.56 29.80 5.87
CA PRO A 14 -17.98 29.46 4.58
C PRO A 14 -18.08 27.95 4.44
N ALA A 15 -18.79 27.51 3.40
CA ALA A 15 -18.75 26.15 2.95
C ALA A 15 -17.28 25.84 2.63
N PHE A 16 -16.67 24.98 3.44
CA PHE A 16 -15.46 24.30 3.03
C PHE A 16 -15.78 23.62 1.71
N SER A 17 -15.28 24.18 0.61
CA SER A 17 -15.27 23.52 -0.67
C SER A 17 -14.56 22.20 -0.44
N GLN A 18 -15.32 21.11 -0.43
CA GLN A 18 -14.75 19.78 -0.54
C GLN A 18 -13.85 19.83 -1.76
N GLU A 19 -12.56 19.75 -1.51
CA GLU A 19 -11.54 19.59 -2.52
C GLU A 19 -12.02 18.43 -3.39
N GLU A 20 -12.42 18.79 -4.60
CA GLU A 20 -12.90 17.90 -5.64
C GLU A 20 -11.86 16.79 -5.73
N ILE A 21 -12.18 15.61 -5.19
CA ILE A 21 -11.35 14.42 -5.36
C ILE A 21 -11.27 14.25 -6.87
N ARG A 22 -10.17 14.69 -7.47
CA ARG A 22 -9.96 14.54 -8.90
C ARG A 22 -9.95 13.05 -9.18
N THR A 23 -11.03 12.56 -9.76
CA THR A 23 -11.27 11.14 -10.06
C THR A 23 -10.59 10.70 -11.35
N ASP A 24 -9.71 11.52 -11.92
CA ASP A 24 -8.99 11.25 -13.18
C ASP A 24 -7.67 10.50 -13.00
N PHE A 25 -7.29 10.14 -11.77
CA PHE A 25 -6.08 9.33 -11.55
C PHE A 25 -6.26 7.92 -12.12
N ARG A 26 -5.57 7.65 -13.23
CA ARG A 26 -5.47 6.30 -13.78
C ARG A 26 -4.87 5.36 -12.73
N GLN A 27 -5.61 4.31 -12.39
CA GLN A 27 -5.11 3.25 -11.53
C GLN A 27 -3.88 2.62 -12.18
N TRP A 28 -2.84 2.46 -11.38
CA TRP A 28 -1.59 1.88 -11.82
C TRP A 28 -0.91 1.19 -10.65
N THR A 29 -0.35 0.02 -10.93
CA THR A 29 0.34 -0.83 -9.96
C THR A 29 1.47 -1.57 -10.64
N GLU A 30 2.57 -1.75 -9.93
CA GLU A 30 3.73 -2.47 -10.41
C GLU A 30 4.41 -3.19 -9.23
N ILE A 31 4.81 -4.44 -9.47
CA ILE A 31 5.69 -5.21 -8.57
C ILE A 31 6.89 -5.65 -9.40
N GLU A 32 8.07 -5.22 -9.01
CA GLU A 32 9.33 -5.55 -9.68
C GLU A 32 10.20 -6.42 -8.76
N ALA A 33 10.67 -7.56 -9.27
CA ALA A 33 11.69 -8.36 -8.59
C ALA A 33 13.06 -7.74 -8.85
N LEU A 34 13.77 -7.35 -7.78
CA LEU A 34 15.07 -6.67 -7.87
C LEU A 34 16.26 -7.63 -7.87
N ASP A 35 16.02 -8.90 -7.60
CA ASP A 35 17.04 -9.94 -7.48
C ASP A 35 16.72 -11.12 -8.41
N SER A 36 17.74 -11.89 -8.77
CA SER A 36 17.57 -13.09 -9.58
C SER A 36 16.67 -14.12 -8.90
N VAL A 37 15.99 -14.96 -9.68
CA VAL A 37 15.10 -16.01 -9.17
C VAL A 37 15.78 -17.01 -8.22
N ASP A 38 17.09 -17.20 -8.34
CA ASP A 38 17.91 -18.11 -7.53
C ASP A 38 18.59 -17.41 -6.35
N ALA A 39 18.35 -16.11 -6.16
CA ALA A 39 18.95 -15.38 -5.06
C ALA A 39 18.40 -15.90 -3.72
N PRO A 40 19.26 -16.10 -2.71
CA PRO A 40 18.84 -16.57 -1.39
C PRO A 40 18.00 -15.52 -0.64
N ILE A 41 18.24 -14.25 -0.94
CA ILE A 41 17.46 -13.11 -0.47
C ILE A 41 16.87 -12.47 -1.72
N LYS A 42 15.57 -12.22 -1.71
CA LYS A 42 14.81 -11.65 -2.82
C LYS A 42 14.14 -10.37 -2.39
N ARG A 43 14.32 -9.30 -3.14
CA ARG A 43 13.67 -8.02 -2.91
C ARG A 43 12.63 -7.77 -3.98
N PHE A 44 11.50 -7.24 -3.54
CA PHE A 44 10.39 -6.86 -4.40
C PHE A 44 10.09 -5.39 -4.16
N ALA A 45 10.24 -4.56 -5.19
CA ALA A 45 9.77 -3.19 -5.18
C ALA A 45 8.30 -3.16 -5.56
N PHE A 46 7.51 -2.41 -4.81
CA PHE A 46 6.10 -2.18 -5.08
C PHE A 46 5.83 -0.70 -5.21
N THR A 47 5.05 -0.34 -6.22
CA THR A 47 4.58 1.02 -6.44
C THR A 47 3.15 1.00 -6.96
N ALA A 48 2.33 1.92 -6.46
CA ALA A 48 0.91 1.99 -6.78
C ALA A 48 0.37 3.42 -6.72
N ARG A 49 -0.67 3.68 -7.50
CA ARG A 49 -1.45 4.92 -7.54
C ARG A 49 -2.92 4.62 -7.80
N GLY A 50 -3.82 5.34 -7.14
CA GLY A 50 -5.26 5.29 -7.38
C GLY A 50 -5.99 4.07 -6.78
N VAL A 51 -5.35 3.30 -5.90
CA VAL A 51 -5.81 1.96 -5.48
C VAL A 51 -5.83 1.73 -3.95
N ALA A 52 -6.25 2.73 -3.16
CA ALA A 52 -6.26 2.63 -1.70
C ALA A 52 -7.09 1.43 -1.17
N GLY A 53 -6.61 0.77 -0.10
CA GLY A 53 -7.27 -0.36 0.53
C GLY A 53 -7.16 -1.71 -0.20
N GLN A 54 -6.47 -1.75 -1.34
CA GLN A 54 -6.30 -2.97 -2.13
C GLN A 54 -5.07 -3.77 -1.68
N GLU A 55 -5.07 -5.06 -2.04
CA GLU A 55 -4.00 -6.00 -1.74
C GLU A 55 -3.42 -6.56 -3.04
N PHE A 56 -2.08 -6.72 -3.06
CA PHE A 56 -1.34 -7.24 -4.20
C PHE A 56 -0.40 -8.34 -3.73
N GLU A 57 -0.58 -9.54 -4.27
CA GLU A 57 0.28 -10.67 -3.96
C GLU A 57 1.70 -10.45 -4.49
N ILE A 58 2.69 -10.78 -3.67
CA ILE A 58 4.09 -10.81 -4.10
C ILE A 58 4.33 -12.11 -4.88
N PRO A 59 4.62 -12.06 -6.18
CA PRO A 59 4.80 -13.26 -6.98
C PRO A 59 5.94 -14.14 -6.45
N GLY A 60 5.66 -15.44 -6.28
CA GLY A 60 6.67 -16.39 -5.81
C GLY A 60 7.08 -16.20 -4.34
N SER A 61 6.29 -15.48 -3.54
CA SER A 61 6.52 -15.32 -2.10
C SER A 61 6.18 -16.54 -1.25
N ALA A 62 5.67 -17.60 -1.88
CA ALA A 62 5.39 -18.86 -1.21
C ALA A 62 6.65 -19.42 -0.52
N ARG A 63 6.50 -19.82 0.76
CA ARG A 63 7.58 -20.36 1.61
C ARG A 63 8.74 -19.40 1.85
N LEU A 64 8.54 -18.12 1.60
CA LEU A 64 9.50 -17.09 1.95
C LEU A 64 9.15 -16.48 3.30
N PHE A 65 10.15 -15.97 4.01
CA PHE A 65 9.95 -15.08 5.14
C PHE A 65 10.25 -13.65 4.70
N CYS A 66 9.24 -12.78 4.65
CA CYS A 66 9.38 -11.42 4.15
C CYS A 66 9.29 -10.38 5.27
N THR A 67 10.03 -9.29 5.09
CA THR A 67 9.97 -8.08 5.92
C THR A 67 9.84 -6.86 5.02
N LEU A 68 9.18 -5.81 5.51
CA LEU A 68 9.03 -4.56 4.78
C LEU A 68 10.11 -3.58 5.25
N ASN A 69 11.04 -3.23 4.35
CA ASN A 69 12.22 -2.41 4.69
C ASN A 69 11.99 -0.92 4.48
N GLN A 70 11.10 -0.58 3.55
CA GLN A 70 10.69 0.78 3.23
C GLN A 70 9.19 0.76 2.96
N ASP A 71 8.47 1.74 3.49
CA ASP A 71 7.03 1.86 3.28
C ASP A 71 6.59 3.30 3.07
N TYR A 72 5.66 3.47 2.14
CA TYR A 72 4.86 4.66 1.97
C TYR A 72 3.43 4.21 1.71
N ASN A 73 2.52 4.43 2.66
CA ASN A 73 1.11 4.01 2.57
C ASN A 73 0.90 2.51 2.26
N VAL A 74 1.84 1.65 2.63
CA VAL A 74 1.74 0.21 2.42
C VAL A 74 2.06 -0.52 3.72
N VAL A 75 1.51 -1.73 3.88
CA VAL A 75 1.90 -2.70 4.89
C VAL A 75 2.12 -4.05 4.22
N LEU A 76 2.81 -4.95 4.90
CA LEU A 76 3.12 -6.28 4.39
C LEU A 76 2.44 -7.33 5.26
N ASN A 77 1.57 -8.13 4.66
CA ASN A 77 0.76 -9.12 5.36
C ASN A 77 1.12 -10.54 4.90
N TYR A 78 1.13 -11.47 5.84
CA TYR A 78 1.29 -12.90 5.57
C TYR A 78 -0.07 -13.62 5.67
N TYR A 79 -0.39 -14.44 4.67
CA TYR A 79 -1.64 -15.19 4.57
C TYR A 79 -1.33 -16.69 4.72
N PRO A 80 -1.55 -17.31 5.89
CA PRO A 80 -1.15 -18.70 6.13
C PRO A 80 -1.97 -19.72 5.32
N ALA A 81 -3.19 -19.38 4.89
CA ALA A 81 -4.02 -20.27 4.09
C ALA A 81 -3.44 -20.52 2.69
N THR A 82 -2.74 -19.52 2.13
CA THR A 82 -2.10 -19.59 0.81
C THR A 82 -0.57 -19.63 0.91
N ASP A 83 -0.01 -19.49 2.12
CA ASP A 83 1.43 -19.37 2.37
C ASP A 83 2.08 -18.22 1.58
N THR A 84 1.35 -17.12 1.35
CA THR A 84 1.82 -16.00 0.51
C THR A 84 1.95 -14.70 1.29
N TRP A 85 2.84 -13.84 0.84
CA TRP A 85 2.93 -12.44 1.29
C TRP A 85 2.23 -11.51 0.31
N LYS A 86 1.55 -10.49 0.83
CA LYS A 86 0.90 -9.46 0.04
C LYS A 86 1.25 -8.06 0.53
N PHE A 87 1.44 -7.13 -0.40
CA PHE A 87 1.38 -5.71 -0.11
C PHE A 87 -0.08 -5.32 0.09
N GLN A 88 -0.41 -4.70 1.22
CA GLN A 88 -1.71 -4.07 1.44
C GLN A 88 -1.53 -2.56 1.45
N ILE A 89 -2.24 -1.87 0.58
CA ILE A 89 -2.26 -0.42 0.55
C ILE A 89 -3.15 0.08 1.68
N ARG A 90 -2.62 0.98 2.52
CA ARG A 90 -3.37 1.56 3.64
C ARG A 90 -4.61 2.29 3.12
N LEU A 91 -5.73 2.16 3.83
CA LEU A 91 -6.95 2.88 3.51
C LEU A 91 -6.89 4.31 4.08
N ASN A 92 -6.19 5.22 3.39
CA ASN A 92 -6.12 6.63 3.75
C ASN A 92 -6.07 7.52 2.49
N PRO A 93 -6.34 8.84 2.61
CA PRO A 93 -6.34 9.74 1.44
C PRO A 93 -4.99 9.80 0.72
N SER A 94 -3.86 9.80 1.44
CA SER A 94 -2.52 9.86 0.83
C SER A 94 -2.20 8.63 -0.04
N ALA A 95 -2.73 7.46 0.33
CA ALA A 95 -2.54 6.22 -0.40
C ALA A 95 -3.19 6.22 -1.79
N GLN A 96 -4.20 7.08 -2.00
CA GLN A 96 -4.83 7.24 -3.32
C GLN A 96 -3.85 7.89 -4.31
N PHE A 97 -2.93 8.72 -3.84
CA PHE A 97 -1.96 9.41 -4.70
C PHE A 97 -0.69 8.60 -4.95
N ALA A 98 -0.19 7.95 -3.90
CA ALA A 98 0.96 7.05 -4.00
C ALA A 98 1.00 6.07 -2.82
N ALA A 99 1.34 4.83 -3.13
CA ALA A 99 1.78 3.84 -2.17
C ALA A 99 2.97 3.07 -2.75
N GLY A 100 3.83 2.56 -1.89
CA GLY A 100 4.98 1.77 -2.33
C GLY A 100 5.88 1.34 -1.20
N GLY A 101 6.79 0.44 -1.50
CA GLY A 101 7.73 -0.10 -0.53
C GLY A 101 8.62 -1.17 -1.11
N ILE A 102 9.54 -1.67 -0.29
CA ILE A 102 10.42 -2.78 -0.64
C ILE A 102 10.24 -3.89 0.38
N ALA A 103 9.79 -5.05 -0.08
CA ALA A 103 9.79 -6.27 0.72
C ALA A 103 11.07 -7.06 0.48
N THR A 104 11.80 -7.41 1.54
CA THR A 104 12.95 -8.32 1.49
C THR A 104 12.54 -9.67 2.07
N CYS A 105 12.72 -10.71 1.26
CA CYS A 105 12.26 -12.06 1.50
C CYS A 105 13.43 -13.05 1.55
N LEU A 106 13.51 -13.84 2.61
CA LEU A 106 14.46 -14.95 2.75
C LEU A 106 13.78 -16.25 2.31
N ASP A 107 14.44 -17.02 1.45
CA ASP A 107 14.02 -18.39 1.15
C ASP A 107 14.35 -19.30 2.33
N LEU A 108 13.31 -19.83 2.99
CA LEU A 108 13.46 -20.70 4.15
C LEU A 108 13.75 -22.16 3.76
N ARG A 109 13.73 -22.48 2.46
CA ARG A 109 14.11 -23.83 2.04
C ARG A 109 15.54 -24.08 2.50
N PRO A 110 15.83 -25.27 3.07
CA PRO A 110 17.20 -25.66 3.32
C PRO A 110 17.93 -25.45 2.01
N ARG A 111 18.99 -24.63 2.00
CA ARG A 111 19.97 -24.72 0.93
C ARG A 111 20.38 -26.18 0.96
N THR A 112 19.89 -26.98 0.02
CA THR A 112 20.44 -28.31 -0.21
C THR A 112 21.91 -28.03 -0.34
N ALA A 113 22.68 -28.44 0.68
CA ALA A 113 24.11 -28.25 0.69
C ALA A 113 24.57 -28.85 -0.62
N GLY A 114 24.89 -27.97 -1.58
CA GLY A 114 25.38 -28.33 -2.88
C GLY A 114 26.69 -29.02 -2.64
N ARG A 115 26.59 -30.34 -2.51
CA ARG A 115 27.61 -31.32 -2.79
C ARG A 115 28.32 -30.85 -4.07
N SER A 116 29.57 -30.43 -3.89
CA SER A 116 30.72 -30.64 -4.77
C SER A 116 30.56 -30.42 -6.28
N SER A 117 31.46 -29.60 -6.82
CA SER A 117 32.61 -30.13 -7.56
C SER A 117 33.82 -29.24 -7.34
#